data_AF-A0A160VAN0-F1
#
_entry.id   AF-A0A160VAN0-F1
#
_cell.length_a   1.000
_cell.length_b   1.000
_cell.length_c   1.000
_cell.angle_alpha   90.00
_cell.angle_beta   90.00
_cell.angle_gamma   90.00
#
_symmetry.space_group_name_H-M   'P 1'
#
loop_
_entity.id
_entity.type
_entity.pdbx_description
1 polymer ?
#
loop_
_entity_poly.entity_id
_entity_poly.type
_entity_poly.pdbx_seq_one_letter_code
_entity_poly.pdbx_strand_id
1 'polypeptide(L)'
;MVNINDDRQQALAEAQHFLQSYYGAGTVSQEKADLWLACGSPEAVAEKIEAYIDAGCTMPVLRFVSPDLKGQLRRCIEEVMPAFSSD
;
A
#
# COMPACT_ATOMS: atom_id res chain seq x y z
N MET A 1 -0.96 3.95 2.52
CA MET A 1 -1.81 3.71 1.33
C MET A 1 -1.20 2.54 0.57
N VAL A 2 -2.02 1.61 0.09
CA VAL A 2 -1.55 0.29 -0.36
C VAL A 2 -1.98 0.02 -1.81
N ASN A 3 -1.07 -0.47 -2.64
CA ASN A 3 -1.39 -1.11 -3.91
C ASN A 3 -0.45 -2.32 -4.14
N ILE A 4 -1.02 -3.51 -4.07
CA ILE A 4 -0.33 -4.81 -4.19
C ILE A 4 -0.32 -5.20 -5.67
N ASN A 5 0.87 -5.22 -6.27
CA ASN A 5 1.12 -5.66 -7.65
C ASN A 5 2.57 -6.12 -7.79
N ASP A 6 2.79 -7.23 -8.49
CA ASP A 6 4.12 -7.79 -8.72
C ASP A 6 4.95 -6.86 -9.63
N ASP A 7 4.28 -6.06 -10.47
CA ASP A 7 4.86 -4.89 -11.13
C ASP A 7 4.73 -3.65 -10.24
N ARG A 8 5.83 -3.31 -9.57
CA ARG A 8 5.93 -2.11 -8.73
C ARG A 8 5.64 -0.82 -9.50
N GLN A 9 6.06 -0.70 -10.76
CA GLN A 9 5.82 0.52 -11.53
C GLN A 9 4.33 0.68 -11.83
N GLN A 10 3.65 -0.42 -12.15
CA GLN A 10 2.20 -0.41 -12.31
C GLN A 10 1.47 -0.03 -11.02
N ALA A 11 1.84 -0.62 -9.87
CA ALA A 11 1.25 -0.26 -8.58
C ALA A 11 1.39 1.24 -8.27
N LEU A 12 2.56 1.81 -8.54
CA LEU A 12 2.83 3.23 -8.33
C LEU A 12 1.99 4.11 -9.28
N ALA A 13 1.89 3.75 -10.56
CA ALA A 13 1.11 4.50 -11.54
C ALA A 13 -0.39 4.53 -11.18
N GLU A 14 -0.95 3.38 -10.79
CA GLU A 14 -2.34 3.29 -10.34
C GLU A 14 -2.59 4.08 -9.05
N ALA A 15 -1.69 3.97 -8.07
CA ALA A 15 -1.78 4.72 -6.82
C ALA A 15 -1.73 6.23 -7.07
N GLN A 16 -0.82 6.70 -7.94
CA GLN A 16 -0.73 8.10 -8.32
C GLN A 16 -2.00 8.57 -9.02
N HIS A 17 -2.54 7.79 -9.97
CA HIS A 17 -3.77 8.13 -10.66
C HIS A 17 -4.96 8.25 -9.70
N PHE A 18 -5.09 7.29 -8.77
CA PHE A 18 -6.12 7.33 -7.73
C PHE A 18 -5.98 8.58 -6.86
N LEU A 19 -4.77 8.90 -6.42
CA LEU A 19 -4.51 10.05 -5.53
C LEU A 19 -4.71 11.38 -6.23
N GLN A 20 -4.31 11.52 -7.49
CA GLN A 20 -4.59 12.71 -8.30
C GLN A 20 -6.09 12.92 -8.49
N SER A 21 -6.84 11.84 -8.69
CA SER A 21 -8.30 11.91 -8.83
C SER A 21 -8.99 12.29 -7.51
N TYR A 22 -8.44 11.84 -6.38
CA TYR A 22 -9.02 12.09 -5.05
C TYR A 22 -8.62 13.44 -4.44
N TYR A 23 -7.36 13.85 -4.55
CA TYR A 23 -6.82 15.08 -3.96
C TYR A 23 -6.63 16.22 -4.97
N GLY A 24 -6.87 15.99 -6.27
CA GLY A 24 -6.55 16.93 -7.36
C GLY A 24 -5.11 16.79 -7.88
N ALA A 25 -4.84 17.33 -9.06
CA ALA A 25 -3.49 17.30 -9.64
C ALA A 25 -2.53 18.20 -8.84
N GLY A 26 -1.31 17.71 -8.57
CA GLY A 26 -0.23 18.49 -7.93
C GLY A 26 -0.25 18.56 -6.39
N THR A 27 -1.19 17.89 -5.71
CA THR A 27 -1.29 17.92 -4.23
C THR A 27 -0.42 16.90 -3.49
N VAL A 28 -0.03 15.80 -4.15
CA VAL A 28 0.86 14.78 -3.57
C VAL A 28 2.26 14.94 -4.13
N SER A 29 3.21 15.38 -3.28
CA SER A 29 4.63 15.44 -3.63
C SER A 29 5.24 14.03 -3.66
N GLN A 30 6.36 13.88 -4.37
CA GLN A 30 7.14 12.62 -4.42
C GLN A 30 7.51 12.14 -3.00
N GLU A 31 8.00 13.04 -2.15
CA GLU A 31 8.38 12.73 -0.76
C GLU A 31 7.21 12.20 0.07
N LYS A 32 6.01 12.79 -0.07
CA LYS A 32 4.79 12.29 0.58
C LYS A 32 4.39 10.93 0.03
N ALA A 33 4.53 10.72 -1.28
CA ALA A 33 4.25 9.43 -1.90
C ALA A 33 5.20 8.36 -1.36
N ASP A 34 6.51 8.59 -1.28
CA ASP A 34 7.48 7.62 -0.78
C ASP A 34 7.27 7.27 0.70
N LEU A 35 6.81 8.25 1.50
CA LEU A 35 6.47 8.02 2.89
C LEU A 35 5.17 7.21 3.03
N TRP A 36 4.10 7.60 2.32
CA TRP A 36 2.75 7.07 2.51
C TRP A 36 2.45 5.80 1.73
N LEU A 37 3.13 5.54 0.62
CA LEU A 37 2.81 4.44 -0.29
C LEU A 37 3.56 3.16 0.11
N ALA A 38 2.78 2.09 0.29
CA ALA A 38 3.22 0.71 0.25
C ALA A 38 2.74 0.13 -1.08
N CYS A 39 3.57 0.25 -2.12
CA CYS A 39 3.24 -0.19 -3.48
C CYS A 39 4.28 -1.19 -3.99
N GLY A 40 3.83 -2.34 -4.49
CA GLY A 40 4.70 -3.41 -4.98
C GLY A 40 4.20 -4.79 -4.62
N SER A 41 5.09 -5.78 -4.63
CA SER A 41 4.76 -7.17 -4.31
C SER A 41 4.20 -7.31 -2.88
N PRO A 42 3.52 -8.41 -2.55
CA PRO A 42 3.02 -8.65 -1.20
C PRO A 42 4.11 -8.51 -0.13
N GLU A 43 5.32 -8.99 -0.40
CA GLU A 43 6.47 -8.92 0.50
C GLU A 43 6.90 -7.47 0.73
N ALA A 44 7.02 -6.68 -0.34
CA ALA A 44 7.38 -5.26 -0.22
C ALA A 44 6.32 -4.45 0.55
N VAL A 45 5.06 -4.82 0.45
CA VAL A 45 3.97 -4.22 1.23
C VAL A 45 4.07 -4.63 2.70
N ALA A 46 4.34 -5.91 2.98
CA ALA A 46 4.53 -6.42 4.34
C ALA A 46 5.73 -5.74 5.03
N GLU A 47 6.89 -5.67 4.38
CA GLU A 47 8.09 -4.99 4.92
C GLU A 47 7.79 -3.53 5.29
N LYS A 48 7.02 -2.83 4.45
CA LYS A 48 6.63 -1.44 4.74
C LYS A 48 5.71 -1.36 5.96
N ILE A 49 4.76 -2.29 6.12
CA ILE A 49 3.87 -2.36 7.28
C ILE A 49 4.66 -2.70 8.55
N GLU A 50 5.58 -3.66 8.48
CA GLU A 50 6.47 -4.05 9.56
C GLU A 50 7.29 -2.86 10.08
N ALA A 51 7.85 -2.04 9.18
CA ALA A 51 8.56 -0.83 9.57
C ALA A 51 7.71 0.17 10.39
N TYR A 52 6.39 0.23 10.16
CA TYR A 52 5.49 1.04 11.00
C TYR A 52 5.23 0.37 12.35
N ILE A 53 5.10 -0.95 12.39
CA ILE A 53 4.91 -1.73 13.62
C ILE A 53 6.16 -1.59 14.51
N ASP A 54 7.35 -1.74 13.95
CA ASP A 54 8.63 -1.56 14.64
C ASP A 54 8.81 -0.14 15.19
N ALA A 55 8.23 0.85 14.51
CA ALA A 55 8.17 2.24 15.00
C ALA A 55 7.13 2.46 16.11
N GLY A 56 6.44 1.42 16.58
CA GLY A 56 5.47 1.45 17.67
C GLY A 56 4.01 1.57 17.24
N CYS A 57 3.68 1.40 15.94
CA CYS A 57 2.29 1.37 15.49
C CYS A 57 1.60 0.09 15.94
N THR A 58 0.54 0.22 16.73
CA THR A 58 -0.22 -0.94 17.25
C THR A 58 -1.46 -1.28 16.43
N MET A 59 -1.94 -0.34 15.60
CA MET A 59 -3.14 -0.52 14.79
C MET A 59 -2.98 0.13 13.41
N PRO A 60 -2.29 -0.54 12.46
CA PRO A 60 -2.16 -0.05 11.10
C PRO A 60 -3.53 0.00 10.39
N VAL A 61 -3.87 1.18 9.84
CA VAL A 61 -5.08 1.34 9.01
C VAL A 61 -4.69 1.36 7.54
N LEU A 62 -5.10 0.34 6.80
CA LEU A 62 -4.77 0.20 5.38
C LEU A 62 -5.84 0.85 4.50
N ARG A 63 -5.40 1.71 3.58
CA ARG A 63 -6.25 2.30 2.54
C ARG A 63 -5.74 1.88 1.17
N PHE A 64 -6.53 1.10 0.44
CA PHE A 64 -6.20 0.67 -0.91
C PHE A 64 -6.36 1.83 -1.91
N VAL A 65 -5.38 1.96 -2.81
CA VAL A 65 -5.32 3.00 -3.85
C VAL A 65 -5.13 2.33 -5.22
N SER A 66 -6.17 1.62 -5.63
CA SER A 66 -6.21 0.79 -6.85
C SER A 66 -7.61 0.86 -7.47
N PRO A 67 -7.75 0.65 -8.79
CA PRO A 67 -9.06 0.49 -9.43
C PRO A 67 -9.84 -0.73 -8.92
N ASP A 68 -9.18 -1.80 -8.44
CA ASP A 68 -9.84 -3.01 -7.94
C ASP A 68 -9.68 -3.17 -6.42
N LEU A 69 -10.55 -2.52 -5.65
CA LEU A 69 -10.49 -2.57 -4.19
C LEU A 69 -10.79 -3.97 -3.62
N LYS A 70 -11.64 -4.77 -4.28
CA LYS A 70 -11.99 -6.11 -3.78
C LYS A 70 -10.85 -7.08 -4.02
N GLY A 71 -10.20 -7.00 -5.18
CA GLY A 71 -8.97 -7.73 -5.46
C GLY A 71 -7.86 -7.38 -4.47
N GLN A 72 -7.64 -6.09 -4.21
CA GLN A 72 -6.66 -5.64 -3.22
C GLN A 72 -6.93 -6.16 -1.80
N LEU A 73 -8.19 -6.12 -1.35
CA LEU A 73 -8.55 -6.68 -0.04
C LEU A 73 -8.28 -8.19 0.01
N ARG A 74 -8.64 -8.94 -1.04
CA ARG A 74 -8.36 -10.38 -1.12
C ARG A 74 -6.87 -10.65 -1.04
N ARG A 75 -6.06 -10.02 -1.92
CA ARG A 75 -4.61 -10.17 -1.93
C ARG A 75 -3.99 -9.79 -0.59
N CYS A 76 -4.48 -8.73 0.06
CA CYS A 76 -4.00 -8.34 1.37
C CYS A 76 -4.22 -9.45 2.41
N ILE A 77 -5.42 -10.06 2.44
CA ILE A 77 -5.74 -11.14 3.38
C ILE A 77 -4.93 -12.41 3.08
N GLU A 78 -4.78 -12.76 1.80
CA GLU A 78 -4.19 -14.04 1.38
C GLU A 78 -2.66 -14.01 1.31
N GLU A 79 -2.06 -12.86 1.00
CA GLU A 79 -0.64 -12.75 0.63
C GLU A 79 0.16 -11.82 1.54
N VAL A 80 -0.47 -10.84 2.22
CA VAL A 80 0.23 -9.88 3.09
C VAL A 80 0.04 -10.20 4.57
N MET A 81 -1.21 -10.39 5.01
CA MET A 81 -1.53 -10.67 6.41
C MET A 81 -0.82 -11.90 7.02
N PRO A 82 -0.56 -12.99 6.27
CA PRO A 82 0.16 -14.15 6.82
C PRO A 82 1.56 -13.82 7.37
N ALA A 83 2.21 -12.75 6.90
CA ALA A 83 3.51 -12.31 7.43
C ALA A 83 3.43 -11.84 8.90
N PHE A 84 2.23 -11.52 9.41
CA PHE A 84 2.02 -10.99 10.76
C PHE A 84 1.26 -11.95 11.68
N SER A 85 0.86 -13.12 11.19
CA SER A 85 0.26 -14.15 12.02
C SER A 85 1.36 -14.93 12.74
N SER A 86 1.26 -15.03 14.07
CA SER A 86 2.04 -16.03 14.82
C SER A 86 1.38 -17.40 14.64
N ASP A 87 2.19 -18.46 14.55
CA ASP A 87 1.72 -19.86 14.66
C ASP A 87 0.97 -20.12 15.98
#